data_AF-A0A5N6MHQ8-F1
#
_entry.id   AF-A0A5N6MHQ8-F1
#
_cell.length_a   1.000
_cell.length_b   1.000
_cell.length_c   1.000
_cell.angle_alpha   90.00
_cell.angle_beta   90.00
_cell.angle_gamma   90.00
#
_symmetry.space_group_name_H-M   'P 1'
#
loop_
_entity.id
_entity.type
_entity.pdbx_description
1 polymer ?
#
loop_
_entity_poly.entity_id
_entity_poly.type
_entity_poly.pdbx_seq_one_letter_code
_entity_poly.pdbx_strand_id
1 'polypeptide(L)'
;MKKTLSMLSAAALLLAAAGCSNGSAESTATPSGTASAASSPAPGTSDSPSPSASPVALAADFPATLIPVMDGAEILASTVDRANGTLTAVLVQSTEAPAEGIFPFYDAKLTAQGFAAAQTAPGSPSSRDYVRTGPGDPETVNITVIAGKDGGPATVTVGATVLTEKTEQP
;
A
#
# COMPACT_ATOMS: atom_id res chain seq x y z
N MET A 1 41.10 -20.38 -14.50
CA MET A 1 42.26 -19.55 -14.07
C MET A 1 41.88 -18.08 -14.24
N LYS A 2 41.87 -17.31 -13.14
CA LYS A 2 42.20 -15.87 -12.99
C LYS A 2 41.58 -14.90 -14.03
N LYS A 3 40.73 -13.93 -13.63
CA LYS A 3 41.18 -12.69 -12.97
C LYS A 3 40.05 -11.99 -12.18
N THR A 4 40.46 -11.50 -11.01
CA THR A 4 39.81 -10.60 -10.04
C THR A 4 40.06 -9.13 -10.35
N LEU A 5 39.19 -8.25 -9.82
CA LEU A 5 39.36 -6.86 -9.28
C LEU A 5 38.24 -5.93 -9.80
N SER A 6 37.70 -4.92 -9.11
CA SER A 6 37.64 -4.46 -7.72
C SER A 6 37.06 -3.02 -7.76
N MET A 7 36.61 -2.52 -6.60
CA MET A 7 36.46 -1.11 -6.18
C MET A 7 35.24 -0.30 -6.66
N LEU A 8 34.72 0.70 -5.93
CA LEU A 8 34.59 1.12 -4.50
C LEU A 8 34.09 2.59 -4.57
N SER A 9 33.24 3.02 -3.63
CA SER A 9 33.02 4.43 -3.19
C SER A 9 32.25 5.38 -4.13
N ALA A 10 31.45 6.36 -3.67
CA ALA A 10 31.13 6.84 -2.32
C ALA A 10 29.80 7.63 -2.36
N ALA A 11 29.08 7.62 -1.24
CA ALA A 11 27.94 8.47 -0.94
C ALA A 11 28.38 9.88 -0.49
N ALA A 12 27.60 10.90 -0.82
CA ALA A 12 27.64 12.19 -0.15
C ALA A 12 26.22 12.77 -0.06
N LEU A 13 25.69 12.82 1.16
CA LEU A 13 24.48 13.54 1.54
C LEU A 13 24.77 15.04 1.62
N LEU A 14 23.83 15.87 1.15
CA LEU A 14 23.72 17.27 1.54
C LEU A 14 22.32 17.53 2.10
N LEU A 15 22.28 17.88 3.38
CA LEU A 15 21.11 18.17 4.19
C LEU A 15 20.93 19.69 4.22
N ALA A 16 19.81 20.20 3.69
CA ALA A 16 19.44 21.61 3.77
C ALA A 16 18.15 21.75 4.57
N ALA A 17 18.27 22.19 5.83
CA ALA A 17 17.15 22.58 6.67
C ALA A 17 16.91 24.09 6.50
N ALA A 18 15.82 24.46 5.84
CA ALA A 18 15.33 25.84 5.77
C ALA A 18 14.26 26.04 6.84
N GLY A 19 14.50 27.01 7.72
CA GLY A 19 13.62 27.38 8.81
C GLY A 19 12.42 28.22 8.35
N CYS A 20 11.33 28.10 9.10
CA CYS A 20 10.26 29.09 9.12
C CYS A 20 10.07 29.59 10.55
N SER A 21 10.45 30.84 10.75
CA SER A 21 10.07 31.66 11.89
C SER A 21 8.56 31.88 11.87
N ASN A 22 7.86 31.57 12.96
CA ASN A 22 6.49 32.04 13.15
C ASN A 22 6.48 33.05 14.30
N GLY A 23 6.27 34.32 13.92
CA GLY A 23 6.26 35.47 14.80
C GLY A 23 5.08 35.51 15.76
N SER A 24 5.34 36.09 16.92
CA SER A 24 4.39 36.52 17.93
C SER A 24 3.52 37.67 17.43
N ALA A 25 2.24 37.63 17.77
CA ALA A 25 1.42 38.82 17.94
C ALA A 25 0.49 38.62 19.14
N GLU A 26 0.82 39.36 20.19
CA GLU A 26 0.04 39.60 21.39
C GLU A 26 -0.87 40.81 21.15
N SER A 27 -2.15 40.76 21.54
CA SER A 27 -2.99 41.93 21.85
C SER A 27 -4.29 41.55 22.58
N THR A 28 -4.21 41.58 23.91
CA THR A 28 -4.96 42.44 24.85
C THR A 28 -6.46 42.78 24.68
N ALA A 29 -7.22 42.36 25.71
CA ALA A 29 -8.34 43.00 26.45
C ALA A 29 -9.84 42.89 26.03
N THR A 30 -10.56 42.06 26.82
CA THR A 30 -11.86 42.19 27.55
C THR A 30 -12.75 43.44 27.40
N PRO A 31 -14.11 43.39 27.58
CA PRO A 31 -14.78 42.72 28.73
C PRO A 31 -16.19 42.08 28.56
N SER A 32 -16.52 41.28 29.60
CA SER A 32 -17.80 40.98 30.27
C SER A 32 -19.11 40.86 29.47
N GLY A 33 -19.59 39.61 29.37
CA GLY A 33 -21.00 39.25 29.19
C GLY A 33 -21.32 37.98 29.97
N THR A 34 -22.11 38.10 31.03
CA THR A 34 -22.69 36.97 31.79
C THR A 34 -23.64 36.20 30.87
N ALA A 35 -23.29 34.95 30.53
CA ALA A 35 -24.18 34.03 29.84
C ALA A 35 -24.14 32.64 30.49
N SER A 36 -25.33 32.08 30.67
CA SER A 36 -25.70 30.81 31.29
C SER A 36 -24.71 29.65 31.11
N ALA A 37 -24.49 28.94 32.22
CA ALA A 37 -24.02 27.57 32.20
C ALA A 37 -24.97 26.68 31.37
N ALA A 38 -24.48 26.23 30.23
CA ALA A 38 -25.05 25.12 29.48
C ALA A 38 -23.91 24.15 29.18
N SER A 39 -23.98 22.99 29.82
CA SER A 39 -23.00 21.91 29.76
C SER A 39 -22.62 21.57 28.33
N SER A 40 -21.32 21.61 28.05
CA SER A 40 -20.71 21.10 26.83
C SER A 40 -20.85 19.57 26.80
N PRO A 41 -21.49 18.97 25.79
CA PRO A 41 -21.16 17.61 25.42
C PRO A 41 -19.79 17.66 24.73
N ALA A 42 -18.80 16.98 25.31
CA ALA A 42 -17.58 16.66 24.59
C ALA A 42 -17.94 15.97 23.26
N PRO A 43 -17.27 16.26 22.13
CA PRO A 43 -17.33 15.39 20.98
C PRO A 43 -16.66 14.07 21.36
N GLY A 44 -17.45 13.17 21.94
CA GLY A 44 -17.17 11.76 21.96
C GLY A 44 -17.46 11.22 20.57
N THR A 45 -16.43 10.76 19.89
CA THR A 45 -16.43 9.62 18.97
C THR A 45 -14.98 9.39 18.62
N SER A 46 -14.28 8.72 19.54
CA SER A 46 -13.19 7.85 19.10
C SER A 46 -13.89 6.71 18.37
N ASP A 47 -14.20 6.93 17.09
CA ASP A 47 -14.49 5.85 16.16
C ASP A 47 -13.18 5.06 16.05
N SER A 48 -13.02 4.12 16.98
CA SER A 48 -12.14 2.99 16.77
C SER A 48 -12.59 2.37 15.45
N PRO A 49 -11.78 2.36 14.37
CA PRO A 49 -12.16 1.64 13.19
C PRO A 49 -12.27 0.17 13.62
N SER A 50 -13.48 -0.34 13.63
CA SER A 50 -13.73 -1.77 13.68
C SER A 50 -13.98 -2.20 12.24
N PRO A 51 -12.95 -2.52 11.43
CA PRO A 51 -13.19 -3.18 10.17
C PRO A 51 -13.39 -4.66 10.45
N SER A 52 -14.53 -5.03 11.05
CA SER A 52 -15.04 -6.39 10.88
C SER A 52 -15.74 -6.44 9.52
N ALA A 53 -14.95 -6.32 8.45
CA ALA A 53 -15.45 -6.56 7.11
C ALA A 53 -15.76 -8.06 7.03
N SER A 54 -17.01 -8.41 6.79
CA SER A 54 -17.37 -9.81 6.55
C SER A 54 -16.77 -10.25 5.21
N PRO A 55 -16.33 -11.51 5.07
CA PRO A 55 -15.83 -12.02 3.81
C PRO A 55 -16.84 -11.83 2.68
N VAL A 56 -16.35 -11.44 1.51
CA VAL A 56 -17.13 -11.25 0.29
C VAL A 56 -16.64 -12.18 -0.82
N ALA A 57 -17.44 -12.35 -1.87
CA ALA A 57 -16.97 -13.00 -3.08
C ALA A 57 -15.97 -12.08 -3.81
N LEU A 58 -15.03 -12.71 -4.54
CA LEU A 58 -14.16 -12.00 -5.46
C LEU A 58 -14.99 -11.32 -6.56
N ALA A 59 -14.58 -10.14 -7.03
CA ALA A 59 -15.28 -9.46 -8.12
C ALA A 59 -15.35 -10.34 -9.38
N ALA A 60 -16.44 -10.22 -10.14
CA ALA A 60 -16.51 -10.85 -11.45
C ALA A 60 -15.35 -10.37 -12.33
N ASP A 61 -14.75 -11.28 -13.08
CA ASP A 61 -13.60 -11.00 -13.97
C ASP A 61 -12.34 -10.43 -13.29
N PHE A 62 -12.19 -10.66 -11.97
CA PHE A 62 -10.97 -10.34 -11.25
C PHE A 62 -9.77 -11.09 -11.83
N PRO A 63 -8.66 -10.40 -12.14
CA PRO A 63 -7.51 -11.01 -12.81
C PRO A 63 -6.66 -11.80 -11.81
N ALA A 64 -7.16 -12.95 -11.33
CA ALA A 64 -6.50 -13.77 -10.31
C ALA A 64 -5.14 -14.33 -10.73
N THR A 65 -4.85 -14.35 -12.04
CA THR A 65 -3.50 -14.66 -12.53
C THR A 65 -2.51 -13.52 -12.25
N LEU A 66 -2.95 -12.27 -12.44
CA LEU A 66 -2.15 -11.08 -12.18
C LEU A 66 -1.98 -10.83 -10.68
N ILE A 67 -3.11 -10.79 -9.96
CA ILE A 67 -3.16 -10.61 -8.51
C ILE A 67 -3.62 -11.94 -7.89
N PRO A 68 -2.69 -12.83 -7.50
CA PRO A 68 -3.06 -14.10 -6.89
C PRO A 68 -3.67 -13.88 -5.51
N VAL A 69 -4.74 -14.62 -5.22
CA VAL A 69 -5.32 -14.74 -3.88
C VAL A 69 -4.49 -15.77 -3.10
N MET A 70 -4.19 -15.49 -1.83
CA MET A 70 -3.50 -16.45 -0.98
C MET A 70 -4.42 -17.61 -0.61
N ASP A 71 -3.89 -18.83 -0.55
CA ASP A 71 -4.67 -20.00 -0.18
C ASP A 71 -5.25 -19.84 1.23
N GLY A 72 -6.56 -20.13 1.37
CA GLY A 72 -7.28 -19.98 2.63
C GLY A 72 -7.52 -18.54 3.08
N ALA A 73 -7.19 -17.53 2.26
CA ALA A 73 -7.49 -16.15 2.59
C ALA A 73 -8.99 -15.82 2.44
N GLU A 74 -9.48 -14.96 3.32
CA GLU A 74 -10.82 -14.39 3.23
C GLU A 74 -10.76 -13.09 2.43
N ILE A 75 -11.55 -12.99 1.36
CA ILE A 75 -11.60 -11.75 0.58
C ILE A 75 -12.45 -10.73 1.34
N LEU A 76 -11.89 -9.57 1.63
CA LEU A 76 -12.59 -8.47 2.30
C LEU A 76 -13.09 -7.43 1.29
N ALA A 77 -12.35 -7.22 0.21
CA ALA A 77 -12.77 -6.38 -0.90
C ALA A 77 -12.05 -6.78 -2.19
N SER A 78 -12.71 -6.56 -3.33
CA SER A 78 -12.14 -6.79 -4.64
C SER A 78 -12.77 -5.84 -5.65
N THR A 79 -11.97 -5.16 -6.46
CA THR A 79 -12.43 -4.27 -7.53
C THR A 79 -11.61 -4.46 -8.79
N VAL A 80 -12.25 -4.22 -9.94
CA VAL A 80 -11.62 -4.21 -11.26
C VAL A 80 -12.20 -3.04 -12.04
N ASP A 81 -11.32 -2.24 -12.64
CA ASP A 81 -11.67 -1.19 -13.59
C ASP A 81 -10.85 -1.39 -14.86
N ARG A 82 -11.48 -1.14 -16.01
CA ARG A 82 -10.84 -1.20 -17.32
C ARG A 82 -11.17 0.06 -18.08
N ALA A 83 -10.16 0.89 -18.32
CA ALA A 83 -10.32 2.15 -19.01
C ALA A 83 -9.09 2.45 -19.86
N ASN A 84 -9.30 2.94 -21.08
CA ASN A 84 -8.25 3.49 -21.96
C ASN A 84 -7.06 2.56 -22.22
N GLY A 85 -7.27 1.24 -22.27
CA GLY A 85 -6.20 0.27 -22.48
C GLY A 85 -5.42 -0.11 -21.21
N THR A 86 -5.94 0.28 -20.04
CA THR A 86 -5.36 -0.02 -18.73
C THR A 86 -6.36 -0.81 -17.90
N LEU A 87 -5.89 -1.84 -17.20
CA LEU A 87 -6.62 -2.54 -16.16
C LEU A 87 -6.08 -2.07 -14.80
N THR A 88 -6.98 -1.63 -13.93
CA THR A 88 -6.69 -1.37 -12.53
C THR A 88 -7.46 -2.38 -11.68
N ALA A 89 -6.79 -3.08 -10.78
CA ALA A 89 -7.45 -4.02 -9.87
C ALA A 89 -6.94 -3.86 -8.44
N VAL A 90 -7.84 -4.00 -7.47
CA VAL A 90 -7.51 -3.97 -6.05
C VAL A 90 -8.07 -5.22 -5.38
N LEU A 91 -7.26 -5.85 -4.55
CA LEU A 91 -7.64 -6.96 -3.67
C LEU A 91 -7.31 -6.57 -2.23
N VAL A 92 -8.28 -6.74 -1.34
CA VAL A 92 -8.04 -6.72 0.11
C VAL A 92 -8.46 -8.08 0.64
N GLN A 93 -7.56 -8.77 1.32
CA GLN A 93 -7.83 -10.08 1.91
C GLN A 93 -7.26 -10.17 3.33
N SER A 94 -7.86 -11.03 4.14
CA SER A 94 -7.37 -11.44 5.45
C SER A 94 -6.74 -12.82 5.32
N THR A 95 -5.59 -13.05 5.95
CA THR A 95 -4.94 -14.36 5.92
C THR A 95 -4.35 -14.73 7.27
N GLU A 96 -4.46 -16.01 7.63
CA GLU A 96 -3.75 -16.60 8.78
C GLU A 96 -2.29 -16.97 8.45
N ALA A 97 -1.85 -16.76 7.20
CA ALA A 97 -0.48 -16.99 6.82
C ALA A 97 0.46 -16.09 7.66
N PRO A 98 1.63 -16.61 8.08
CA PRO A 98 2.58 -15.81 8.85
C PRO A 98 3.07 -14.65 7.99
N ALA A 99 3.21 -13.45 8.59
CA ALA A 99 3.57 -12.24 7.86
C ALA A 99 4.86 -12.36 7.02
N GLU A 100 5.82 -13.16 7.51
CA GLU A 100 7.08 -13.47 6.82
C GLU A 100 6.90 -14.30 5.54
N GLY A 101 5.79 -15.04 5.40
CA GLY A 101 5.46 -15.84 4.23
C GLY A 101 4.66 -15.10 3.15
N ILE A 102 4.08 -13.95 3.48
CA ILE A 102 3.22 -13.18 2.56
C ILE A 102 4.04 -12.63 1.39
N PHE A 103 5.14 -11.92 1.64
CA PHE A 103 5.95 -11.38 0.55
C PHE A 103 6.61 -12.46 -0.32
N PRO A 104 7.21 -13.53 0.23
CA PRO A 104 7.73 -14.63 -0.60
C PRO A 104 6.69 -15.26 -1.53
N PHE A 105 5.43 -15.38 -1.09
CA PHE A 105 4.34 -15.85 -1.94
C PHE A 105 4.16 -14.93 -3.16
N TYR A 106 4.04 -13.62 -2.95
CA TYR A 106 3.85 -12.67 -4.04
C TYR A 106 5.11 -12.48 -4.90
N ASP A 107 6.30 -12.47 -4.30
CA ASP A 107 7.57 -12.43 -5.02
C ASP A 107 7.61 -13.55 -6.07
N ALA A 108 7.31 -14.79 -5.66
CA ALA A 108 7.32 -15.94 -6.57
C ALA A 108 6.32 -15.78 -7.72
N LYS A 109 5.10 -15.32 -7.42
CA LYS A 109 4.02 -15.19 -8.43
C LYS A 109 4.22 -14.01 -9.38
N LEU A 110 4.70 -12.88 -8.87
CA LEU A 110 4.90 -11.66 -9.67
C LEU A 110 6.19 -11.75 -10.49
N THR A 111 7.27 -12.32 -9.96
CA THR A 111 8.49 -12.57 -10.74
C THR A 111 8.26 -13.59 -11.85
N ALA A 112 7.42 -14.61 -11.65
CA ALA A 112 7.02 -15.52 -12.73
C ALA A 112 6.27 -14.80 -13.87
N GLN A 113 5.70 -13.63 -13.61
CA GLN A 113 5.05 -12.76 -14.58
C GLN A 113 5.98 -11.67 -15.13
N GLY A 114 7.24 -11.64 -14.73
CA GLY A 114 8.23 -10.66 -15.19
C GLY A 114 8.22 -9.33 -14.43
N PHE A 115 7.48 -9.22 -13.33
CA PHE A 115 7.62 -8.10 -12.42
C PHE A 115 8.88 -8.24 -11.56
N ALA A 116 9.57 -7.13 -11.34
CA ALA A 116 10.70 -7.05 -10.42
C ALA A 116 10.35 -6.10 -9.26
N ALA A 117 10.75 -6.46 -8.03
CA ALA A 117 10.60 -5.56 -6.89
C ALA A 117 11.40 -4.28 -7.14
N ALA A 118 10.74 -3.12 -7.06
CA ALA A 118 11.36 -1.82 -7.29
C ALA A 118 12.41 -1.49 -6.23
N GLN A 119 12.22 -1.99 -5.01
CA GLN A 119 13.17 -1.85 -3.90
C GLN A 119 13.21 -3.13 -3.07
N THR A 120 14.40 -3.66 -2.80
CA THR A 120 14.65 -4.65 -1.75
C THR A 120 15.21 -3.91 -0.54
N ALA A 121 14.35 -3.20 0.20
CA ALA A 121 14.81 -2.45 1.37
C ALA A 121 15.30 -3.43 2.46
N PRO A 122 16.39 -3.12 3.19
CA PRO A 122 16.79 -3.89 4.36
C PRO A 122 15.71 -3.76 5.46
N GLY A 123 15.26 -4.89 6.00
CA GLY A 123 14.15 -4.97 6.95
C GLY A 123 12.94 -5.72 6.36
N SER A 124 11.90 -5.93 7.16
CA SER A 124 10.61 -6.46 6.68
C SER A 124 9.67 -5.27 6.43
N PRO A 125 9.73 -4.60 5.27
CA PRO A 125 8.86 -3.46 5.02
C PRO A 125 7.41 -3.94 5.00
N SER A 126 6.49 -3.17 5.58
CA SER A 126 5.05 -3.44 5.51
C SER A 126 4.47 -3.22 4.11
N SER A 127 5.29 -2.83 3.13
CA SER A 127 4.88 -2.60 1.75
C SER A 127 5.99 -2.97 0.76
N ARG A 128 5.61 -3.41 -0.44
CA ARG A 128 6.51 -3.63 -1.58
C ARG A 128 5.85 -3.20 -2.87
N ASP A 129 6.66 -2.57 -3.72
CA ASP A 129 6.30 -2.20 -5.08
C ASP A 129 7.02 -3.11 -6.07
N TYR A 130 6.31 -3.51 -7.11
CA TYR A 130 6.84 -4.27 -8.21
C TYR A 130 6.55 -3.54 -9.51
N VAL A 131 7.51 -3.57 -10.42
CA VAL A 131 7.42 -2.91 -11.72
C VAL A 131 7.80 -3.92 -12.79
N ARG A 132 7.03 -3.94 -13.88
CA ARG A 132 7.40 -4.61 -15.12
C ARG A 132 7.45 -3.55 -16.21
N THR A 133 8.59 -3.46 -16.89
CA THR A 133 8.76 -2.56 -18.03
C THR A 133 8.65 -3.36 -19.32
N GLY A 134 7.78 -2.89 -20.21
CA GLY A 134 7.58 -3.44 -21.55
C GLY A 134 7.79 -2.36 -22.61
N PRO A 135 7.36 -2.60 -23.86
CA PRO A 135 7.42 -1.60 -24.94
C PRO A 135 6.44 -0.42 -24.76
N GLY A 136 5.56 -0.46 -23.75
CA GLY A 136 4.61 0.60 -23.41
C GLY A 136 4.89 1.23 -22.04
N ASP A 137 3.86 1.80 -21.42
CA ASP A 137 3.92 2.34 -20.06
C ASP A 137 4.30 1.27 -19.03
N PRO A 138 5.01 1.64 -17.95
CA PRO A 138 5.38 0.71 -16.89
C PRO A 138 4.13 0.20 -16.18
N GLU A 139 4.11 -1.10 -15.94
CA GLU A 139 3.05 -1.76 -15.18
C GLU A 139 3.50 -1.92 -13.73
N THR A 140 2.58 -1.76 -12.79
CA THR A 140 2.90 -1.72 -11.36
C THR A 140 2.00 -2.63 -10.53
N VAL A 141 2.58 -3.19 -9.48
CA VAL A 141 1.84 -3.87 -8.41
C VAL A 141 2.36 -3.34 -7.08
N ASN A 142 1.49 -2.82 -6.22
CA ASN A 142 1.79 -2.48 -4.83
C ASN A 142 1.16 -3.53 -3.91
N ILE A 143 1.91 -3.96 -2.89
CA ILE A 143 1.44 -4.87 -1.85
C ILE A 143 1.71 -4.23 -0.52
N THR A 144 0.69 -4.07 0.30
CA THR A 144 0.79 -3.63 1.69
C THR A 144 0.29 -4.72 2.62
N VAL A 145 1.03 -4.98 3.70
CA VAL A 145 0.71 -5.96 4.74
C VAL A 145 0.58 -5.25 6.08
N ILE A 146 -0.58 -5.39 6.69
CA ILE A 146 -0.86 -4.95 8.05
C ILE A 146 -0.96 -6.22 8.91
N ALA A 147 0.04 -6.44 9.76
CA ALA A 147 0.03 -7.57 10.68
C ALA A 147 -1.12 -7.44 11.68
N GLY A 148 -1.80 -8.55 11.96
CA GLY A 148 -2.77 -8.61 13.05
C GLY A 148 -2.09 -8.44 14.40
N LYS A 149 -2.83 -7.89 15.37
CA LYS A 149 -2.36 -7.79 16.76
C LYS A 149 -2.22 -9.20 17.35
N ASP A 150 -1.20 -9.40 18.17
CA ASP A 150 -0.98 -10.62 18.94
C ASP A 150 -0.97 -11.92 18.09
N GLY A 151 -0.48 -11.83 16.86
CA GLY A 151 -0.44 -12.97 15.94
C GLY A 151 -1.78 -13.29 15.25
N GLY A 152 -2.76 -12.39 15.36
CA GLY A 152 -4.00 -12.45 14.59
C GLY A 152 -3.76 -12.33 13.07
N PRO A 153 -4.80 -12.56 12.27
CA PRO A 153 -4.68 -12.58 10.81
C PRO A 153 -4.17 -11.25 10.26
N ALA A 154 -3.34 -11.34 9.22
CA ALA A 154 -2.83 -10.17 8.54
C ALA A 154 -3.82 -9.70 7.47
N THR A 155 -4.01 -8.39 7.36
CA THR A 155 -4.69 -7.79 6.22
C THR A 155 -3.66 -7.50 5.13
N VAL A 156 -3.91 -8.01 3.93
CA VAL A 156 -3.09 -7.77 2.75
C VAL A 156 -3.90 -6.98 1.73
N THR A 157 -3.35 -5.85 1.31
CA THR A 157 -3.89 -5.04 0.21
C THR A 157 -2.95 -5.16 -0.97
N VAL A 158 -3.48 -5.55 -2.13
CA VAL A 158 -2.75 -5.61 -3.40
C VAL A 158 -3.45 -4.71 -4.40
N GLY A 159 -2.73 -3.75 -4.96
CA GLY A 159 -3.19 -2.93 -6.09
C GLY A 159 -2.32 -3.21 -7.30
N ALA A 160 -2.93 -3.39 -8.48
CA ALA A 160 -2.20 -3.50 -9.73
C ALA A 160 -2.77 -2.54 -10.79
N THR A 161 -1.86 -1.97 -11.57
CA THR A 161 -2.16 -1.21 -12.78
C THR A 161 -1.33 -1.80 -13.90
N VAL A 162 -2.01 -2.41 -14.88
CA VAL A 162 -1.36 -3.08 -16.02
C VAL A 162 -1.97 -2.62 -17.32
N LEU A 163 -1.22 -2.75 -18.40
CA LEU A 163 -1.76 -2.55 -19.73
C LEU A 163 -2.67 -3.74 -20.04
N THR A 164 -3.87 -3.46 -20.55
CA THR A 164 -4.62 -4.52 -21.21
C THR A 164 -3.94 -4.79 -22.53
N GLU A 165 -3.73 -6.07 -22.87
CA GLU A 165 -3.41 -6.46 -24.25
C GLU A 165 -4.31 -5.64 -25.19
N LYS A 166 -3.71 -4.84 -26.08
CA LYS A 166 -4.49 -4.19 -27.14
C LYS A 166 -5.11 -5.35 -27.91
N THR A 167 -6.42 -5.52 -27.78
CA THR A 167 -7.17 -6.35 -28.73
C THR A 167 -6.95 -5.71 -30.09
N GLU A 168 -5.99 -6.23 -30.85
CA GLU A 168 -5.90 -5.97 -32.27
C GLU A 168 -7.18 -6.59 -32.85
N GLN A 169 -8.19 -5.74 -33.02
CA GLN A 169 -9.44 -6.12 -33.66
C GLN A 169 -9.10 -6.54 -35.10
N PRO A 170 -9.54 -7.73 -35.57
CA PRO A 170 -9.30 -8.16 -36.95
C PRO A 170 -9.97 -7.23 -37.97
#